data_AF-A0A8J7CKC3-F1
#
_entry.id   AF-A0A8J7CKC3-F1
#
_cell.length_a   1.000
_cell.length_b   1.000
_cell.length_c   1.000
_cell.angle_alpha   90.00
_cell.angle_beta   90.00
_cell.angle_gamma   90.00
#
_symmetry.space_group_name_H-M   'P 1'
#
loop_
_entity.id
_entity.type
_entity.pdbx_description
1 polymer ?
#
loop_
_entity_poly.entity_id
_entity_poly.type
_entity_poly.pdbx_seq_one_letter_code
_entity_poly.pdbx_strand_id
1 'polypeptide(L)' 'MGEVLKVLKETKFGGGKLFVELNEPLTKGAPRIIHLQNDKFRMEMIEPEFLKIAGAVAYARKRFDDMKGWGAQ' A
#
# COMPACT_ATOMS: atom_id res chain seq x y z
N MET A 1 -0.94 -12.81 -14.19
CA MET A 1 -0.94 -11.46 -13.59
C MET A 1 -2.18 -10.76 -14.09
N GLY A 2 -2.95 -10.13 -13.20
CA GLY A 2 -3.95 -9.16 -13.65
C GLY A 2 -3.27 -8.03 -14.42
N GLU A 3 -3.95 -7.45 -15.39
CA GLU A 3 -3.41 -6.32 -16.14
C GLU A 3 -3.21 -5.13 -15.20
N VAL A 4 -2.05 -4.47 -15.28
CA VAL A 4 -1.77 -3.28 -14.47
C VAL A 4 -2.66 -2.16 -15.00
N LEU A 5 -3.58 -1.69 -14.15
CA LEU A 5 -4.42 -0.54 -14.47
C LEU A 5 -3.68 0.77 -14.22
N LYS A 6 -2.98 0.86 -13.10
CA LYS A 6 -2.32 2.10 -12.69
C LYS A 6 -1.25 1.88 -11.63
N VAL A 7 -0.12 2.56 -11.78
CA VAL A 7 0.82 2.78 -10.68
C VAL A 7 0.28 3.91 -9.79
N LEU A 8 -0.15 3.58 -8.58
CA LEU A 8 -0.68 4.53 -7.60
C LEU A 8 0.45 5.33 -6.93
N LYS A 9 1.57 4.66 -6.65
CA LYS A 9 2.74 5.30 -6.04
C LYS A 9 4.01 4.56 -6.41
N GLU A 10 5.07 5.34 -6.62
CA GLU A 10 6.45 4.87 -6.62
C GLU A 10 7.17 5.51 -5.43
N THR A 11 7.94 4.71 -4.68
CA THR A 11 8.79 5.21 -3.59
C THR A 11 10.11 4.45 -3.51
N LYS A 12 11.10 5.00 -2.78
CA LYS A 12 12.35 4.31 -2.49
C LYS A 12 12.17 3.40 -1.27
N PHE A 13 12.63 2.15 -1.39
CA PHE A 13 12.62 1.18 -0.29
C PHE A 13 13.80 0.20 -0.44
N GLY A 14 14.60 0.04 0.63
CA GLY A 14 15.71 -0.93 0.65
C GLY A 14 16.76 -0.74 -0.46
N GLY A 15 17.03 0.52 -0.86
CA GLY A 15 17.95 0.86 -1.95
C GLY A 15 17.36 0.73 -3.36
N GLY A 16 16.14 0.21 -3.50
CA GLY A 16 15.42 0.07 -4.76
C GLY A 16 14.14 0.91 -4.84
N LYS A 17 13.35 0.67 -5.89
CA LYS A 17 12.00 1.23 -6.07
C LYS A 17 10.97 0.23 -5.59
N LEU A 18 9.99 0.69 -4.83
CA LEU A 18 8.78 -0.05 -4.49
C LEU A 18 7.60 0.62 -5.18
N PHE A 19 6.82 -0.19 -5.89
CA PHE A 19 5.64 0.22 -6.62
C PHE A 19 4.38 -0.24 -5.88
N VAL A 20 3.41 0.66 -5.81
CA VAL A 20 2.04 0.38 -5.39
C VAL A 20 1.18 0.45 -6.64
N GLU A 21 0.63 -0.68 -7.05
CA GLU A 21 -0.07 -0.81 -8.33
C GLU A 21 -1.50 -1.30 -8.12
N LEU A 22 -2.44 -0.71 -8.85
CA LEU A 22 -3.80 -1.19 -9.01
C LEU A 22 -3.87 -2.08 -10.25
N ASN A 23 -4.45 -3.26 -10.10
CA ASN A 23 -4.51 -4.30 -11.12
C ASN A 23 -5.95 -4.80 -11.30
N GLU A 24 -6.29 -5.24 -12.51
CA GLU A 24 -7.53 -5.98 -12.76
C GLU A 24 -7.51 -7.33 -12.01
N PRO A 25 -8.66 -7.81 -11.53
CA PRO A 25 -8.76 -9.15 -10.98
C PRO A 25 -8.63 -10.20 -12.09
N LEU A 26 -8.20 -11.40 -11.71
CA LEU A 26 -8.17 -12.56 -12.63
C LEU A 26 -9.57 -13.08 -12.99
N THR A 27 -10.58 -12.77 -12.19
CA THR A 27 -11.95 -13.24 -12.37
C THR A 27 -12.90 -12.05 -12.49
N LYS A 28 -13.77 -12.08 -13.50
CA LYS A 28 -14.77 -11.04 -13.73
C LYS A 28 -15.69 -10.91 -12.50
N GLY A 29 -15.82 -9.69 -11.98
CA GLY A 29 -16.65 -9.39 -10.81
C GLY A 29 -15.94 -9.55 -9.46
N ALA A 30 -14.69 -10.01 -9.42
CA ALA A 30 -13.90 -9.99 -8.21
C ALA A 30 -13.38 -8.56 -7.89
N PRO A 31 -13.00 -8.26 -6.64
CA PRO A 31 -12.39 -6.98 -6.29
C PRO A 31 -11.06 -6.78 -7.02
N ARG A 32 -10.73 -5.53 -7.35
CA ARG A 32 -9.40 -5.19 -7.88
C ARG A 32 -8.30 -5.59 -6.92
N ILE A 33 -7.10 -5.78 -7.45
CA ILE A 33 -5.95 -6.26 -6.70
C ILE A 33 -4.93 -5.13 -6.58
N ILE A 34 -4.36 -4.97 -5.39
CA ILE A 34 -3.22 -4.09 -5.15
C ILE A 34 -1.95 -4.94 -5.08
N HIS A 35 -0.94 -4.56 -5.84
CA HIS A 35 0.42 -5.09 -5.70
C HIS A 35 1.31 -4.07 -4.99
N LEU A 36 2.01 -4.54 -3.97
CA LEU A 36 3.17 -3.89 -3.37
C LEU A 36 4.40 -4.67 -3.82
N GLN A 37 5.14 -4.16 -4.79
CA GLN A 37 6.19 -4.94 -5.44
C GLN A 37 7.46 -4.17 -5.79
N ASN A 38 8.57 -4.89 -5.78
CA ASN A 38 9.85 -4.48 -6.32
C ASN A 38 10.55 -5.68 -6.99
N ASP A 39 11.84 -5.52 -7.28
CA ASP A 39 12.70 -6.56 -7.86
C ASP A 39 12.92 -7.78 -6.94
N LYS A 40 12.63 -7.66 -5.64
CA LYS A 40 12.92 -8.69 -4.62
C LYS A 40 11.69 -9.39 -4.09
N PHE A 41 10.54 -8.71 -4.01
CA PHE A 41 9.32 -9.30 -3.49
C PHE A 41 8.08 -8.68 -4.13
N ARG A 42 6.99 -9.42 -4.02
CA ARG A 42 5.64 -8.97 -4.34
C ARG A 42 4.70 -9.43 -3.24
N MET A 43 3.93 -8.49 -2.71
CA MET A 43 2.78 -8.75 -1.86
C MET A 43 1.54 -8.32 -2.63
N GLU A 44 0.53 -9.18 -2.68
CA GLU A 44 -0.76 -8.89 -3.29
C GLU A 44 -1.87 -8.99 -2.25
N MET A 45 -2.89 -8.15 -2.42
CA MET A 45 -4.10 -8.18 -1.61
C MET A 45 -5.24 -7.55 -2.39
N ILE A 46 -6.48 -7.85 -2.00
CA ILE A 46 -7.63 -7.20 -2.61
C ILE A 46 -7.72 -5.73 -2.15
N GLU A 47 -8.21 -4.86 -3.03
CA GLU A 47 -8.33 -3.42 -2.78
C GLU A 47 -9.02 -3.08 -1.44
N PRO A 48 -10.12 -3.75 -1.02
CA PRO A 48 -10.73 -3.50 0.28
C PRO A 48 -9.82 -3.77 1.48
N GLU A 49 -8.97 -4.79 1.41
CA GLU A 49 -8.01 -5.11 2.49
C GLU A 49 -6.88 -4.10 2.54
N PHE A 50 -6.36 -3.72 1.37
CA PHE A 50 -5.36 -2.67 1.26
C PHE A 50 -5.84 -1.36 1.90
N LEU A 51 -7.07 -0.93 1.60
CA LEU A 51 -7.64 0.30 2.16
C LEU A 51 -7.77 0.25 3.68
N LYS A 52 -8.15 -0.91 4.24
CA LYS A 52 -8.22 -1.10 5.70
C LYS A 52 -6.85 -0.94 6.36
N ILE A 53 -5.82 -1.61 5.81
CA ILE A 53 -4.45 -1.55 6.34
C ILE A 53 -3.88 -0.13 6.17
N ALA A 54 -4.02 0.47 4.99
CA ALA A 54 -3.56 1.82 4.71
C ALA A 54 -4.21 2.84 5.65
N GLY A 55 -5.52 2.73 5.88
CA GLY A 55 -6.24 3.56 6.84
C GLY A 55 -5.74 3.39 8.27
N ALA A 56 -5.51 2.15 8.72
CA ALA A 56 -4.97 1.86 10.04
C ALA A 56 -3.56 2.46 10.23
N VAL A 57 -2.68 2.31 9.24
CA VAL A 57 -1.32 2.88 9.26
C VAL A 57 -1.36 4.40 9.26
N ALA A 58 -2.22 5.02 8.43
CA ALA A 58 -2.38 6.46 8.39
C ALA A 58 -2.88 7.02 9.73
N TYR A 59 -3.83 6.33 10.36
CA TYR A 59 -4.35 6.71 11.67
C TYR A 59 -3.30 6.54 12.77
N ALA A 60 -2.57 5.43 12.78
CA ALA A 60 -1.47 5.20 13.72
C ALA A 60 -0.39 6.28 13.57
N ARG A 61 -0.06 6.68 12.33
CA ARG A 61 0.88 7.76 12.09
C ARG A 61 0.39 9.09 12.67
N LYS A 62 -0.89 9.45 12.45
CA LYS A 62 -1.48 10.64 13.06
C LYS A 62 -1.33 10.62 14.58
N ARG A 63 -1.71 9.52 15.24
CA ARG A 63 -1.57 9.37 16.70
C ARG A 63 -0.12 9.50 17.16
N PHE A 64 0.82 8.95 16.39
CA PHE A 64 2.24 9.05 16.70
C PHE A 64 2.74 10.51 16.63
N ASP A 65 2.30 11.27 15.63
CA ASP A 65 2.66 12.68 15.51
C ASP A 65 2.03 13.52 16.64
N ASP A 66 0.76 13.24 17.01
CA ASP A 66 0.11 13.86 18.17
C ASP A 66 0.88 13.58 19.49
N MET A 67 1.44 12.37 19.63
CA MET A 67 2.26 11.98 20.78
C MET A 67 3.66 12.60 20.79
N LYS A 68 4.21 13.07 19.65
CA LYS A 68 5.49 13.79 19.66
C LYS A 68 5.40 15.16 20.33
N GLY A 69 4.20 15.68 20.56
CA GLY A 69 3.96 16.80 21.48
C GLY A 69 4.04 16.42 22.96
N TRP A 70 4.21 15.14 23.30
CA TRP A 70 4.12 14.61 24.66
C TRP A 70 5.47 14.34 25.33
N GLY A 71 6.58 14.58 24.62
CA GLY A 71 7.96 14.43 25.13
C GLY A 71 8.79 15.72 25.07
N ALA A 72 8.16 16.87 24.81
CA ALA A 72 8.79 18.19 24.84
C ALA A 72 8.26 19.00 26.04
N GLN A 73 8.46 18.45 27.24
CA GLN A 73 8.40 19.16 28.52
C GLN A 73 9.55 18.67 29.39
#